data_AF-A0A1N7SME3-F1
#
_entry.id   AF-A0A1N7SME3-F1
#
_cell.length_a   1.000
_cell.length_b   1.000
_cell.length_c   1.000
_cell.angle_alpha   90.00
_cell.angle_beta   90.00
_cell.angle_gamma   90.00
#
_symmetry.space_group_name_H-M   'P 1'
#
loop_
_entity.id
_entity.type
_entity.pdbx_description
1 polymer ?
#
loop_
_entity_poly.entity_id
_entity_poly.type
_entity_poly.pdbx_seq_one_letter_code
_entity_poly.pdbx_strand_id
1 'polypeptide(L)'
;MTRYVAFLRAVNVGGTGKLPMSELRSMCESIGCTNVRTYIASGNVVFDSKLGEAAVKTRLERCLATYAGKPVGVLIRTAAELAAVLAGNPFTRAEPDRRHLPR
;
A
#
# COMPACT_ATOMS: atom_id res chain seq x y z
N MET A 1 -12.09 -12.49 8.35
CA MET A 1 -11.59 -11.48 7.39
C MET A 1 -10.34 -10.89 7.99
N THR A 2 -9.28 -10.76 7.22
CA THR A 2 -8.00 -10.23 7.67
C THR A 2 -7.84 -8.80 7.17
N ARG A 3 -7.42 -7.89 8.06
CA ARG A 3 -7.08 -6.52 7.70
C ARG A 3 -5.65 -6.45 7.22
N TYR A 4 -5.47 -5.97 6.00
CA TYR A 4 -4.17 -5.81 5.36
C TYR A 4 -3.87 -4.34 5.07
N VAL A 5 -2.57 -4.06 4.97
CA VAL A 5 -1.99 -2.84 4.42
C VAL A 5 -1.14 -3.24 3.23
N ALA A 6 -1.40 -2.63 2.07
CA ALA A 6 -0.57 -2.76 0.89
C ALA A 6 0.26 -1.49 0.68
N PHE A 7 1.57 -1.68 0.52
CA PHE A 7 2.53 -0.65 0.18
C PHE A 7 2.97 -0.84 -1.27
N LEU A 8 2.67 0.14 -2.12
CA LEU A 8 3.07 0.13 -3.52
C LEU A 8 4.44 0.79 -3.68
N ARG A 9 5.31 0.21 -4.50
CA ARG A 9 6.63 0.80 -4.80
C ARG A 9 6.54 1.75 -5.99
N ALA A 10 7.19 2.92 -5.87
CA ALA A 10 7.42 3.87 -6.96
C ALA A 10 6.14 4.29 -7.71
N VAL A 11 5.10 4.65 -6.96
CA VAL A 11 3.86 5.20 -7.51
C VAL A 11 3.84 6.71 -7.37
N ASN A 12 3.31 7.40 -8.39
CA ASN A 12 3.18 8.86 -8.43
C ASN A 12 4.51 9.62 -8.24
N VAL A 13 5.61 9.02 -8.69
CA VAL A 13 6.94 9.65 -8.77
C VAL A 13 7.29 9.95 -10.24
N GLY A 14 8.26 10.82 -10.48
CA GLY A 14 8.63 11.25 -11.85
C GLY A 14 8.81 10.06 -12.81
N GLY A 15 8.15 10.11 -13.97
CA GLY A 15 8.25 9.08 -15.01
C GLY A 15 7.43 7.80 -14.80
N THR A 16 6.67 7.66 -13.71
CA THR A 16 5.86 6.44 -13.47
C THR A 16 4.41 6.53 -13.93
N GLY A 17 3.98 7.69 -14.43
CA GLY A 17 2.57 7.97 -14.68
C GLY A 17 1.80 8.27 -13.40
N LYS A 18 0.59 8.84 -13.55
CA LYS A 18 -0.29 9.20 -12.43
C LYS A 18 -1.26 8.05 -12.18
N LEU A 19 -1.26 7.51 -10.96
CA LEU A 19 -2.28 6.58 -10.46
C LEU A 19 -3.24 7.35 -9.53
N PRO A 20 -4.47 7.63 -9.97
CA PRO A 20 -5.49 8.18 -9.09
C PRO A 20 -5.83 7.20 -7.97
N MET A 21 -6.04 7.70 -6.75
CA MET A 21 -6.41 6.85 -5.62
C MET A 21 -7.83 6.28 -5.73
N SER A 22 -8.70 6.87 -6.56
CA SER A 22 -9.98 6.25 -6.95
C SER A 22 -9.75 4.96 -7.73
N GLU A 23 -8.86 4.97 -8.73
CA GLU A 23 -8.51 3.78 -9.52
C GLU A 23 -7.90 2.68 -8.65
N LEU A 24 -6.98 3.05 -7.73
CA LEU A 24 -6.41 2.10 -6.79
C LEU A 24 -7.47 1.45 -5.89
N ARG A 25 -8.48 2.22 -5.44
CA ARG A 25 -9.60 1.69 -4.66
C ARG A 25 -10.43 0.72 -5.49
N SER A 26 -10.84 1.12 -6.69
CA SER A 26 -11.60 0.27 -7.61
C SER A 26 -10.88 -1.03 -7.94
N MET A 27 -9.55 -1.00 -8.14
CA MET A 27 -8.74 -2.20 -8.36
C MET A 27 -8.79 -3.13 -7.15
N CYS A 28 -8.65 -2.61 -5.93
CA CYS A 28 -8.76 -3.43 -4.71
C CYS A 28 -10.18 -4.04 -4.56
N GLU A 29 -11.22 -3.26 -4.83
CA GLU A 29 -12.61 -3.72 -4.75
C GLU A 29 -12.88 -4.83 -5.78
N SER A 30 -12.37 -4.69 -7.01
CA SER A 30 -12.55 -5.68 -8.08
C SER A 30 -11.93 -7.06 -7.78
N ILE A 31 -10.90 -7.12 -6.93
CA ILE A 31 -10.29 -8.39 -6.50
C ILE A 31 -10.96 -8.97 -5.24
N GLY A 32 -12.05 -8.35 -4.76
CA GLY A 32 -12.86 -8.79 -3.63
C GLY A 32 -12.42 -8.22 -2.28
N CYS A 33 -11.60 -7.17 -2.26
CA CYS A 33 -11.29 -6.45 -1.02
C CYS A 33 -12.45 -5.53 -0.63
N THR A 34 -12.60 -5.30 0.67
CA THR A 34 -13.68 -4.49 1.25
C THR A 34 -13.08 -3.45 2.20
N ASN A 35 -13.87 -2.45 2.62
CA ASN A 35 -13.41 -1.38 3.51
C ASN A 35 -12.12 -0.68 3.02
N VAL A 36 -12.01 -0.48 1.71
CA VAL A 36 -10.78 0.01 1.07
C VAL A 36 -10.58 1.49 1.37
N ARG A 37 -9.42 1.84 1.91
CA ARG A 37 -9.02 3.21 2.24
C ARG A 37 -7.60 3.48 1.80
N THR A 38 -7.39 4.53 1.02
CA THR A 38 -6.06 4.97 0.59
C THR A 38 -5.52 6.05 1.51
N TYR A 39 -4.20 6.07 1.70
CA TYR A 39 -3.50 7.11 2.44
C TYR A 39 -2.76 8.03 1.47
N ILE A 40 -3.15 9.32 1.45
CA ILE A 40 -2.60 10.39 0.59
C ILE A 40 -2.45 9.95 -0.89
N ALA A 41 -1.51 10.52 -1.64
CA ALA A 41 -1.20 10.13 -3.02
C ALA A 41 0.00 9.17 -3.11
N SER A 42 0.33 8.45 -2.04
CA SER A 42 1.53 7.60 -1.97
C SER A 42 1.32 6.17 -2.48
N GLY A 43 0.07 5.80 -2.82
CA GLY A 43 -0.26 4.43 -3.24
C GLY A 43 -0.39 3.43 -2.08
N ASN A 44 -0.41 3.89 -0.82
CA ASN A 44 -0.65 3.02 0.33
C ASN A 44 -2.15 2.81 0.53
N VAL A 45 -2.57 1.57 0.77
CA VAL A 45 -3.99 1.22 0.91
C VAL A 45 -4.21 0.21 2.04
N VAL A 46 -5.28 0.42 2.81
CA VAL A 46 -5.76 -0.47 3.87
C VAL A 46 -7.09 -1.07 3.41
N PHE A 47 -7.28 -2.36 3.63
CA PHE A 47 -8.52 -3.06 3.26
C PHE A 47 -8.69 -4.35 4.06
N ASP A 48 -9.91 -4.88 4.04
CA ASP A 48 -10.25 -6.18 4.60
C ASP A 48 -10.43 -7.21 3.48
N SER A 49 -9.87 -8.41 3.62
CA SER A 49 -9.98 -9.49 2.63
C SER A 49 -10.23 -10.86 3.27
N LYS A 50 -10.89 -11.73 2.52
CA LYS A 50 -11.00 -13.17 2.83
C LYS A 50 -9.86 -13.99 2.22
N LEU A 51 -9.09 -13.40 1.31
CA LEU A 51 -7.96 -14.04 0.66
C LEU A 51 -6.72 -14.02 1.57
N GLY A 52 -5.84 -14.99 1.38
CA GLY A 52 -4.51 -14.99 2.00
C GLY A 52 -3.58 -13.94 1.36
N GLU A 53 -2.55 -13.53 2.10
CA GLU A 53 -1.58 -12.50 1.71
C GLU A 53 -1.04 -12.68 0.27
N ALA A 54 -0.55 -13.88 -0.05
CA ALA A 54 0.04 -14.18 -1.36
C ALA A 54 -0.98 -14.01 -2.49
N ALA A 55 -2.22 -14.46 -2.28
CA ALA A 55 -3.28 -14.33 -3.28
C ALA A 55 -3.68 -12.87 -3.50
N VAL A 56 -3.78 -12.08 -2.43
CA VAL A 56 -4.03 -10.64 -2.50
C VAL A 56 -2.92 -9.94 -3.27
N LYS A 57 -1.65 -10.22 -2.91
CA LYS A 57 -0.47 -9.64 -3.56
C LYS A 57 -0.49 -9.92 -5.07
N THR A 58 -0.57 -11.19 -5.48
CA THR A 58 -0.52 -11.57 -6.89
C THR A 58 -1.67 -10.95 -7.70
N ARG A 59 -2.88 -10.87 -7.13
CA ARG A 59 -4.02 -10.26 -7.82
C ARG A 59 -3.84 -8.75 -7.98
N LEU A 60 -3.42 -8.07 -6.91
CA LEU A 60 -3.23 -6.62 -6.95
C LEU A 60 -2.06 -6.22 -7.87
N GLU A 61 -0.93 -6.93 -7.84
CA GLU A 61 0.19 -6.72 -8.75
C GLU A 61 -0.22 -6.90 -10.21
N ARG A 62 -1.09 -7.89 -10.51
CA ARG A 62 -1.63 -8.09 -11.86
C ARG A 62 -2.49 -6.92 -12.32
N CYS A 63 -3.45 -6.48 -11.51
CA CYS A 63 -4.30 -5.33 -11.82
C CYS A 63 -3.45 -4.07 -12.08
N LEU A 64 -2.47 -3.80 -11.20
CA LEU A 64 -1.58 -2.67 -11.34
C LEU A 64 -0.67 -2.77 -12.57
N ALA A 65 -0.18 -3.97 -12.90
CA ALA A 65 0.65 -4.17 -14.08
C ALA A 65 -0.12 -3.95 -15.38
N THR A 66 -1.36 -4.42 -15.44
CA THR A 66 -2.27 -4.15 -16.57
C THR A 66 -2.56 -2.66 -16.69
N TYR A 67 -2.82 -1.97 -15.58
CA TYR A 67 -3.08 -0.52 -15.58
C TYR A 67 -1.86 0.30 -15.99
N ALA A 68 -0.69 0.00 -15.42
CA ALA A 68 0.52 0.79 -15.60
C ALA A 68 1.33 0.40 -16.85
N GLY A 69 1.01 -0.72 -17.51
CA GLY A 69 1.78 -1.28 -18.62
C GLY A 69 3.16 -1.82 -18.22
N LYS A 70 3.44 -1.95 -16.92
CA LYS A 70 4.72 -2.42 -16.37
C LYS A 70 4.54 -3.02 -14.97
N PRO A 71 5.46 -3.87 -14.49
CA PRO A 71 5.37 -4.43 -13.14
C PRO A 71 5.36 -3.34 -12.06
N VAL A 72 4.40 -3.42 -11.14
CA VAL A 72 4.32 -2.57 -9.94
C VAL A 72 4.46 -3.47 -8.72
N GLY A 73 5.51 -3.26 -7.94
CA GLY A 73 5.77 -4.08 -6.75
C GLY A 73 4.82 -3.74 -5.61
N VAL A 74 4.26 -4.76 -4.97
CA VAL A 74 3.36 -4.62 -3.82
C VAL A 74 3.89 -5.42 -2.62
N LEU A 75 3.98 -4.76 -1.48
CA LEU A 75 4.23 -5.41 -0.19
C LEU A 75 2.92 -5.44 0.61
N ILE A 76 2.48 -6.63 1.03
CA ILE A 76 1.30 -6.80 1.87
C ILE A 76 1.75 -7.09 3.30
N ARG A 77 1.11 -6.44 4.28
CA ARG A 77 1.26 -6.76 5.70
C ARG A 77 -0.09 -6.80 6.37
N THR A 78 -0.24 -7.66 7.36
CA THR A 78 -1.39 -7.62 8.26
C THR A 78 -1.29 -6.42 9.20
N ALA A 79 -2.44 -5.98 9.73
CA ALA A 79 -2.46 -4.97 10.78
C ALA A 79 -1.67 -5.41 12.04
N ALA A 80 -1.68 -6.72 12.35
CA ALA A 80 -0.96 -7.28 13.49
C ALA A 80 0.56 -7.21 13.32
N GLU A 81 1.08 -7.53 12.13
CA GLU A 81 2.51 -7.39 11.82
C GLU A 81 2.95 -5.93 11.91
N LEU A 82 2.14 -5.00 11.42
CA LEU A 82 2.49 -3.58 11.50
C LEU A 82 2.50 -3.07 12.95
N ALA A 83 1.57 -3.54 13.78
CA ALA A 83 1.58 -3.25 15.21
C ALA A 83 2.81 -3.85 15.92
N ALA A 84 3.23 -5.05 15.54
CA ALA A 84 4.45 -5.67 16.07
C ALA A 84 5.72 -4.90 15.67
N VAL A 85 5.79 -4.41 14.42
CA VAL A 85 6.88 -3.53 13.97
C VAL A 85 6.92 -2.23 14.80
N LEU A 86 5.75 -1.63 15.07
CA LEU A 86 5.67 -0.43 15.91
C LEU A 86 6.13 -0.70 17.34
N ALA A 87 5.71 -1.82 17.94
CA ALA A 87 6.10 -2.22 19.29
C ALA A 87 7.60 -2.55 19.41
N GLY A 88 8.19 -3.13 18.36
CA GLY A 88 9.60 -3.47 18.27
C GLY A 88 10.49 -2.35 17.75
N ASN A 89 9.99 -1.13 17.57
CA ASN A 89 10.74 -0.02 17.00
C ASN A 89 11.91 0.39 17.93
N PRO A 90 13.18 0.21 17.52
CA PRO A 90 14.33 0.58 18.35
C PRO A 90 14.54 2.10 18.46
N PHE A 91 13.83 2.89 17.65
CA PHE A 91 13.92 4.35 17.60
C PHE A 91 12.77 5.01 18.37
N THR A 92 12.66 4.74 19.67
CA THR A 92 11.55 5.21 20.52
C THR A 92 11.58 6.71 20.83
N ARG A 93 12.71 7.39 20.60
CA ARG A 93 12.92 8.81 20.97
C ARG A 93 13.70 9.62 19.93
N ALA A 94 13.77 9.14 18.68
CA ALA A 94 14.40 9.93 17.62
C ALA A 94 13.49 11.13 17.32
N GLU A 95 14.00 12.35 17.51
CA GLU A 95 13.35 13.52 16.92
C GLU A 95 13.26 13.29 15.39
N PRO A 96 12.12 13.58 14.75
CA PRO A 96 12.02 13.45 13.31
C PRO A 96 13.11 14.33 12.69
N ASP A 97 13.94 13.74 11.84
CA ASP A 97 14.99 14.46 11.15
C ASP A 97 14.35 15.55 10.25
N ARG A 98 14.40 16.80 10.71
CA ARG A 98 13.79 17.94 10.02
C ARG A 98 14.67 18.52 8.91
N ARG A 99 15.81 17.90 8.58
CA ARG A 99 16.77 18.45 7.60
C ARG A 99 16.23 18.57 6.16
N HIS A 100 15.04 18.06 5.86
CA HIS A 100 14.45 18.08 4.52
C HIS A 100 13.02 18.65 4.44
N LEU A 101 12.50 19.30 5.48
CA LEU A 101 11.23 20.04 5.37
C LEU A 101 11.52 21.44 4.83
N PRO A 102 10.89 21.87 3.71
CA PRO A 102 10.94 23.28 3.32
C PRO A 102 10.30 24.12 4.44
N ARG A 103 10.94 25.26 4.76
CA ARG A 103 10.35 26.27 5.66
C ARG A 103 9.15 26.93 5.00
#